data_AF-X1U154-F1
#
_entry.id   AF-X1U154-F1
#
_cell.length_a   1.000
_cell.length_b   1.000
_cell.length_c   1.000
_cell.angle_alpha   90.00
_cell.angle_beta   90.00
_cell.angle_gamma   90.00
#
_symmetry.space_group_name_H-M   'P 1'
#
loop_
_entity.id
_entity.type
_entity.pdbx_description
1 polymer ?
#
loop_
_entity_poly.entity_id
_entity_poly.type
_entity_poly.pdbx_seq_one_letter_code
_entity_poly.pdbx_strand_id
1 'polypeptide(L)'
;MRDFSLLNSPLEGTSLIEASAGTGKTHTITGLFLRLVLEKGLLVNEILVVTFTEAATEELKDRIRTKLWEAIGAFSGGRDDDVWLNGLLRKTKNSKTALRRLNEALRSFDQAAIFT
;
A
#
# COMPACT_ATOMS: atom_id res chain seq x y z
N MET A 1 -20.22 -13.69 0.03
CA MET A 1 -19.08 -12.78 -0.22
C MET A 1 -18.64 -12.26 1.14
N ARG A 2 -17.34 -12.28 1.49
CA ARG A 2 -16.89 -11.64 2.74
C ARG A 2 -16.78 -10.14 2.50
N ASP A 3 -17.24 -9.32 3.45
CA ASP A 3 -17.08 -7.88 3.36
C ASP A 3 -15.59 -7.50 3.34
N PHE A 4 -15.21 -6.69 2.35
CA PHE A 4 -13.85 -6.19 2.22
C PHE A 4 -13.59 -5.08 3.23
N SER A 5 -12.49 -5.19 3.97
CA SER A 5 -11.97 -4.16 4.86
C SER A 5 -10.50 -3.95 4.51
N LEU A 6 -10.16 -2.77 4.00
CA LEU A 6 -8.79 -2.48 3.60
C LEU A 6 -7.77 -2.72 4.72
N LEU A 7 -8.16 -2.50 5.98
CA LEU A 7 -7.27 -2.71 7.13
C LEU A 7 -7.20 -4.17 7.59
N ASN A 8 -8.25 -4.98 7.39
CA ASN A 8 -8.41 -6.27 8.07
C ASN A 8 -8.56 -7.48 7.15
N SER A 9 -8.88 -7.27 5.87
CA SER A 9 -9.01 -8.38 4.91
C SER A 9 -7.68 -9.14 4.80
N PRO A 10 -7.72 -10.48 4.68
CA PRO A 10 -6.54 -11.30 4.44
C PRO A 10 -5.77 -10.86 3.20
N LEU A 11 -4.45 -11.05 3.23
CA LEU A 11 -3.54 -10.76 2.09
C LEU A 11 -3.06 -12.05 1.41
N GLU A 12 -3.82 -13.13 1.53
CA GLU A 12 -3.48 -14.46 1.00
C GLU A 12 -4.68 -15.06 0.28
N GLY A 13 -4.39 -15.93 -0.70
CA GLY A 13 -5.39 -16.52 -1.58
C GLY A 13 -5.97 -15.53 -2.58
N THR A 14 -7.11 -15.88 -3.16
CA THR A 14 -7.79 -15.08 -4.18
C THR A 14 -8.88 -14.23 -3.56
N SER A 15 -8.90 -12.94 -3.87
CA SER A 15 -9.95 -12.00 -3.46
C SER A 15 -10.51 -11.28 -4.68
N LEU A 16 -11.83 -11.18 -4.76
CA LEU A 16 -12.53 -10.34 -5.72
C LEU A 16 -13.06 -9.11 -4.98
N ILE A 17 -12.64 -7.92 -5.39
CA ILE A 17 -13.08 -6.65 -4.82
C ILE A 17 -13.84 -5.90 -5.90
N GLU A 18 -15.15 -5.73 -5.70
CA GLU A 18 -15.99 -4.93 -6.57
C GLU A 18 -15.95 -3.46 -6.12
N ALA A 19 -15.72 -2.55 -7.07
CA ALA A 19 -15.62 -1.13 -6.78
C ALA A 19 -16.17 -0.29 -7.93
N SER A 20 -17.26 0.44 -7.68
CA SER A 20 -17.91 1.34 -8.64
C SER A 20 -17.08 2.61 -8.90
N ALA A 21 -17.50 3.44 -9.86
CA ALA A 21 -16.86 4.73 -10.09
C ALA A 21 -16.90 5.58 -8.80
N GLY A 22 -15.79 6.25 -8.48
CA GLY A 22 -15.69 7.12 -7.30
C GLY A 22 -15.51 6.43 -5.95
N THR A 23 -15.46 5.09 -5.86
CA THR A 23 -15.39 4.36 -4.57
C THR A 23 -13.97 4.09 -4.07
N GLY A 24 -12.98 4.91 -4.47
CA GLY A 24 -11.62 4.81 -3.94
C GLY A 24 -10.81 3.59 -4.41
N LYS A 25 -11.05 3.06 -5.61
CA LYS A 25 -10.26 1.93 -6.20
C LYS A 25 -8.76 2.11 -6.02
N THR A 26 -8.23 3.26 -6.42
CA THR A 26 -6.81 3.56 -6.36
C THR A 26 -6.30 3.61 -4.92
N HIS A 27 -7.09 4.19 -4.00
CA HIS A 27 -6.79 4.18 -2.57
C HIS A 27 -6.72 2.74 -2.03
N THR A 28 -7.65 1.87 -2.44
CA THR A 28 -7.65 0.47 -2.05
C THR A 28 -6.39 -0.24 -2.54
N ILE A 29 -6.00 -0.06 -3.81
CA ILE A 29 -4.79 -0.68 -4.36
C ILE A 29 -3.53 -0.20 -3.63
N THR A 30 -3.37 1.11 -3.43
CA THR A 30 -2.18 1.65 -2.75
C THR A 30 -2.13 1.23 -1.28
N GLY A 31 -3.28 1.14 -0.61
CA GLY A 31 -3.36 0.62 0.76
C GLY A 31 -3.00 -0.86 0.86
N LEU A 32 -3.46 -1.69 -0.10
CA LEU A 32 -3.08 -3.10 -0.17
C LEU A 32 -1.56 -3.27 -0.43
N PHE A 33 -1.00 -2.47 -1.34
CA PHE A 33 0.44 -2.47 -1.60
C PHE A 33 1.23 -2.15 -0.31
N LEU A 34 0.84 -1.09 0.40
CA LEU A 34 1.48 -0.71 1.67
C LEU A 34 1.38 -1.82 2.72
N ARG A 35 0.20 -2.47 2.82
CA ARG A 35 0.01 -3.60 3.73
C ARG A 35 0.87 -4.82 3.36
N LEU A 36 1.08 -5.11 2.07
CA LEU A 36 1.98 -6.19 1.65
C LEU A 36 3.43 -5.91 2.05
N VAL A 37 3.91 -4.69 1.85
CA VAL A 37 5.25 -4.26 2.32
C VAL A 37 5.35 -4.39 3.84
N LEU A 38 4.36 -3.88 4.59
CA LEU A 38 4.44 -3.79 6.05
C LEU A 38 4.13 -5.10 6.77
N GLU A 39 3.08 -5.81 6.39
CA GLU A 39 2.59 -7.02 7.06
C GLU A 39 3.31 -8.27 6.56
N LYS A 40 3.53 -8.38 5.24
CA LYS A 40 4.19 -9.55 4.63
C LYS A 40 5.70 -9.36 4.45
N GLY A 41 6.19 -8.11 4.46
CA GLY A 41 7.62 -7.85 4.30
C GLY A 41 8.11 -8.06 2.87
N LEU A 42 7.20 -8.00 1.89
CA LEU A 42 7.54 -8.13 0.48
C LEU A 42 8.29 -6.89 -0.02
N LEU A 43 9.26 -7.12 -0.90
CA LEU A 43 9.93 -6.09 -1.66
C LEU A 43 9.00 -5.58 -2.77
N VAL A 44 9.24 -4.35 -3.24
CA VAL A 44 8.39 -3.71 -4.26
C VAL A 44 8.38 -4.44 -5.61
N ASN A 45 9.46 -5.16 -5.93
CA ASN A 45 9.56 -6.00 -7.13
C ASN A 45 8.91 -7.39 -6.96
N GLU A 46 8.49 -7.76 -5.74
CA GLU A 46 7.74 -8.99 -5.45
C GLU A 46 6.21 -8.76 -5.47
N ILE A 47 5.76 -7.51 -5.66
CA ILE A 47 4.35 -7.13 -5.72
C ILE A 47 4.01 -6.74 -7.16
N LEU A 48 3.33 -7.62 -7.88
CA LEU A 48 2.85 -7.36 -9.24
C LEU A 48 1.54 -6.57 -9.21
N VAL A 49 1.52 -5.43 -9.88
CA VAL A 49 0.29 -4.65 -10.13
C VAL A 49 0.16 -4.41 -11.63
N VAL A 50 -0.99 -4.77 -12.20
CA VAL A 50 -1.29 -4.59 -13.63
C VAL A 50 -2.53 -3.73 -13.79
N THR A 51 -2.50 -2.78 -14.72
CA THR A 51 -3.62 -1.89 -15.02
C THR A 51 -3.76 -1.68 -16.53
N PHE A 52 -4.87 -1.11 -17.00
CA PHE A 52 -5.21 -1.14 -18.44
C PHE A 52 -4.48 -0.10 -19.30
N THR A 53 -4.00 1.01 -18.71
CA THR A 53 -3.45 2.13 -19.49
C THR A 53 -2.14 2.62 -18.90
N GLU A 54 -1.23 3.09 -19.77
CA GLU A 54 0.05 3.67 -19.35
C GLU A 54 -0.14 4.85 -18.39
N ALA A 55 -1.15 5.69 -18.65
CA ALA A 55 -1.50 6.79 -17.78
C ALA A 55 -1.93 6.32 -16.37
N ALA A 56 -2.70 5.23 -16.28
CA ALA A 56 -3.08 4.66 -14.99
C ALA A 56 -1.90 4.01 -14.29
N THR A 57 -0.95 3.42 -15.02
CA THR A 57 0.30 2.88 -14.48
C THR A 57 1.12 3.97 -13.80
N GLU A 58 1.36 5.08 -14.50
CA GLU A 58 2.15 6.19 -13.97
C GLU A 58 1.43 6.89 -12.79
N GLU A 59 0.12 7.14 -12.90
CA GLU A 59 -0.66 7.67 -11.76
C GLU A 59 -0.57 6.75 -10.53
N LEU A 60 -0.63 5.43 -10.74
CA LEU A 60 -0.57 4.48 -9.64
C LEU A 60 0.83 4.41 -9.01
N LYS A 61 1.91 4.47 -9.81
CA LYS A 61 3.29 4.58 -9.31
C LYS A 61 3.45 5.81 -8.42
N ASP A 62 3.00 6.97 -8.89
CA ASP A 62 3.09 8.22 -8.13
C ASP A 62 2.32 8.14 -6.81
N ARG A 63 1.11 7.59 -6.84
CA ARG A 63 0.29 7.42 -5.64
C ARG A 63 0.88 6.44 -4.64
N ILE A 64 1.44 5.31 -5.09
CA ILE A 64 2.09 4.35 -4.19
C ILE A 64 3.35 4.96 -3.58
N ARG A 65 4.19 5.63 -4.39
CA ARG A 65 5.39 6.31 -3.90
C ARG A 65 5.05 7.36 -2.85
N THR A 66 4.01 8.17 -3.12
CA THR A 66 3.50 9.17 -2.17
C THR A 66 3.01 8.50 -0.88
N LYS A 67 2.27 7.39 -1.00
CA LYS A 67 1.74 6.67 0.16
C LYS A 67 2.84 6.05 1.04
N LEU A 68 3.91 5.56 0.44
CA LEU A 68 5.09 5.08 1.17
C LEU A 68 5.75 6.23 1.94
N TRP A 69 5.85 7.42 1.34
CA TRP A 69 6.44 8.60 1.98
C TRP A 69 5.58 9.10 3.15
N GLU A 70 4.26 9.22 2.97
CA GLU A 70 3.30 9.52 4.06
C GLU A 70 3.45 8.52 5.21
N ALA A 71 3.51 7.22 4.90
CA ALA A 71 3.71 6.17 5.89
C ALA A 71 5.03 6.35 6.66
N ILE A 72 6.14 6.70 6.01
CA ILE A 72 7.41 6.99 6.72
C ILE A 72 7.22 8.13 7.71
N GLY A 73 6.55 9.21 7.32
CA GLY A 73 6.25 10.34 8.19
C GLY A 73 5.46 9.93 9.44
N ALA A 74 4.37 9.20 9.23
CA ALA A 74 3.50 8.72 10.31
C ALA A 74 4.21 7.73 11.25
N PHE A 75 4.99 6.79 10.70
CA PHE A 75 5.76 5.82 11.50
C PHE A 75 6.96 6.45 12.23
N SER A 76 7.44 7.61 11.79
CA SER A 76 8.55 8.35 12.42
C SER A 76 8.10 9.24 13.60
N GLY A 77 6.80 9.22 13.95
CA GLY A 77 6.24 10.01 15.05
C GLY A 77 5.58 11.33 14.62
N GLY A 78 5.40 11.55 13.31
CA GLY A 78 4.55 12.62 12.81
C GLY A 78 3.08 12.39 13.16
N ARG A 79 2.32 13.46 13.39
CA ARG A 79 0.85 13.38 13.37
C ARG A 79 0.42 13.24 11.91
N ASP A 80 -0.36 12.23 11.63
CA ASP A 80 -1.03 12.05 10.34
C ASP A 80 -2.55 12.13 10.58
N ASP A 81 -3.26 12.89 9.74
CA ASP A 81 -4.71 13.02 9.83
C ASP A 81 -5.45 11.84 9.15
N ASP A 82 -4.73 10.95 8.46
CA ASP A 82 -5.28 9.76 7.82
C ASP A 82 -5.66 8.71 8.87
N VAL A 83 -6.97 8.56 9.07
CA VAL A 83 -7.59 7.59 9.98
C VAL A 83 -7.16 6.15 9.65
N TRP A 84 -7.01 5.81 8.37
CA TRP A 84 -6.62 4.47 7.94
C TRP A 84 -5.15 4.18 8.29
N LEU A 85 -4.25 5.13 8.01
CA LEU A 85 -2.82 4.97 8.31
C LEU A 85 -2.58 4.89 9.82
N ASN A 86 -3.32 5.68 10.61
CA ASN A 86 -3.35 5.57 12.07
C ASN A 86 -3.85 4.20 12.55
N GLY A 87 -4.85 3.63 11.88
CA GLY A 87 -5.31 2.26 12.11
C GLY A 87 -4.20 1.23 11.84
N LEU A 88 -3.46 1.40 10.74
CA LEU A 88 -2.34 0.52 10.36
C LEU A 88 -1.16 0.62 11.34
N LEU A 89 -0.83 1.83 11.79
CA LEU A 89 0.15 2.09 12.84
C LEU A 89 -0.19 1.31 14.12
N ARG A 90 -1.45 1.40 14.59
CA ARG A 90 -1.91 0.69 15.80
C ARG A 90 -1.82 -0.83 15.66
N LYS A 91 -2.00 -1.38 14.45
CA LYS A 91 -1.86 -2.82 14.19
C LYS A 91 -0.40 -3.27 14.07
N THR A 92 0.53 -2.34 13.87
CA THR A 92 1.93 -2.66 13.63
C THR A 92 2.68 -2.86 14.94
N LYS A 93 3.16 -4.08 15.19
CA LYS A 93 3.84 -4.43 16.45
C LYS A 93 5.22 -3.79 16.61
N ASN A 94 5.93 -3.55 15.51
CA ASN A 94 7.31 -3.07 15.53
C ASN A 94 7.52 -1.94 14.52
N SER A 95 7.39 -0.70 14.99
CA SER A 95 7.57 0.51 14.16
C SER A 95 8.97 0.64 13.58
N LYS A 96 10.02 0.14 14.24
CA LYS A 96 11.39 0.18 13.70
C LYS A 96 11.53 -0.72 12.47
N THR A 97 11.00 -1.94 12.54
CA THR A 97 10.99 -2.86 11.39
C THR A 97 10.14 -2.30 10.25
N ALA A 98 8.98 -1.71 10.58
CA ALA A 98 8.13 -1.06 9.59
C ALA A 98 8.85 0.09 8.88
N LEU A 99 9.48 1.01 9.62
CA LEU A 99 10.29 2.08 9.04
C LEU A 99 11.40 1.55 8.15
N ARG A 100 12.10 0.49 8.55
CA ARG A 100 13.14 -0.12 7.70
C ARG A 100 12.55 -0.60 6.37
N ARG A 101 11.44 -1.33 6.41
CA ARG A 101 10.74 -1.84 5.21
C ARG A 101 10.27 -0.71 4.31
N LEU A 102 9.70 0.36 4.88
CA LEU A 102 9.23 1.51 4.11
C LEU A 102 10.38 2.26 3.43
N ASN A 103 11.48 2.48 4.16
CA ASN A 103 12.67 3.14 3.60
C ASN A 103 13.31 2.30 2.49
N GLU A 104 13.36 0.98 2.66
CA GLU A 104 13.84 0.05 1.63
C GLU A 104 12.94 0.10 0.40
N ALA A 105 11.62 -0.02 0.58
CA ALA A 105 10.64 0.05 -0.50
C ALA A 105 10.72 1.36 -1.29
N LEU A 106 10.92 2.50 -0.62
CA LEU A 106 11.05 3.79 -1.28
C LEU A 106 12.37 3.91 -2.07
N ARG A 107 13.49 3.39 -1.53
CA ARG A 107 14.80 3.40 -2.19
C ARG A 107 14.83 2.54 -3.45
N SER A 108 14.16 1.39 -3.41
CA SER A 108 14.10 0.47 -4.55
C SER A 108 12.85 0.67 -5.41
N PHE A 109 12.10 1.77 -5.24
CA PHE A 109 10.78 1.91 -5.87
C PHE A 109 10.82 1.91 -7.40
N ASP A 110 11.94 2.35 -8.00
CA ASP A 110 12.13 2.28 -9.47
C ASP A 110 12.14 0.85 -10.01
N GLN A 111 12.26 -0.16 -9.14
CA GLN A 111 12.19 -1.59 -9.46
C GLN A 111 10.77 -2.17 -9.26
N ALA A 112 9.78 -1.35 -8.90
CA ALA A 112 8.42 -1.82 -8.64
C ALA A 112 7.79 -2.46 -9.88
N ALA A 113 7.16 -3.62 -9.71
CA ALA A 113 6.53 -4.38 -10.78
C ALA A 113 5.11 -3.87 -11.09
N ILE A 114 5.01 -2.63 -11.59
CA ILE A 114 3.76 -1.96 -11.93
C ILE A 114 3.73 -1.72 -13.45
N PHE A 115 2.85 -2.45 -14.14
CA PHE A 115 2.82 -2.54 -15.60
C PHE A 115 1.43 -2.35 -16.19
N THR A 116 1.41 -2.14 -17.51
CA THR A 116 0.22 -2.26 -18.36
C THR A 116 -0.01 -3.69 -18.84
#